data_AF-A0A2U3X2G7-F1
#
_entry.id   AF-A0A2U3X2G7-F1
#
_cell.length_a   1.000
_cell.length_b   1.000
_cell.length_c   1.000
_cell.angle_alpha   90.00
_cell.angle_beta   90.00
_cell.angle_gamma   90.00
#
_symmetry.space_group_name_H-M   'P 1'
#
loop_
_entity.id
_entity.type
_entity.pdbx_description
1 polymer ?
#
loop_
_entity_poly.entity_id
_entity_poly.type
_entity_poly.pdbx_seq_one_letter_code
_entity_poly.pdbx_strand_id
1 'polypeptide(L)'
;MQKILPRQTHRSESSYTAVRVGGNKKNQRKVFLRDPKTRQNSPRSCWETSPDLHLDLSMKPSRESCEVTPLLSDVTQPTHSLHPPLLTFSTSDRLYKTGWNILPKETAVNMEKALGGRKLLEMISVIRGTLKTASSAPVSIAVTGDSGNGMSSFINALRGIGHEENDSAPTGVVRTTQIPTHYFYPHFPNVVLWDLPGTGAATQSLENYLEEMQFSQYDLFIIIASEQFSMTLVKLAKTIQGLGKRFYIVWTKLDRDLSTSALLEERLLKNIRDNIRETLQKEGVCEPKIFLVSSFDPLLHGFPELRGTLHRDISDIRYHGPLENLSHTYEKAINDEVTTCREKISSKSFDTLGIQDADDLGESLTAYHLLFGIDDESLQQMAQSMGKPTEEYRAIMKSWDLYTVLRGDWPLSFMNCNTVSRLYSILSYIPLLGDFIFNSLRKWKHRRLLEIVSKDTKAILKKILTDSII
;
A
#
# COMPACT_ATOMS: atom_id res chain seq x y z
N MET A 1 2.98 -47.37 -54.80
CA MET A 1 1.65 -47.87 -55.20
C MET A 1 0.58 -47.18 -54.36
N GLN A 2 -0.42 -46.64 -55.05
CA GLN A 2 -1.76 -46.19 -54.61
C GLN A 2 -1.95 -45.12 -53.51
N LYS A 3 -2.49 -44.00 -54.02
CA LYS A 3 -3.23 -42.88 -53.42
C LYS A 3 -4.21 -43.28 -52.30
N ILE A 4 -4.48 -42.37 -51.36
CA ILE A 4 -5.84 -41.91 -50.98
C ILE A 4 -5.75 -40.49 -50.36
N LEU A 5 -6.36 -39.53 -51.05
CA LEU A 5 -7.17 -38.41 -50.55
C LEU A 5 -8.52 -38.55 -51.31
N PRO A 6 -9.66 -37.91 -50.94
CA PRO A 6 -9.75 -36.65 -50.22
C PRO A 6 -10.86 -36.51 -49.17
N ARG A 7 -10.77 -35.36 -48.50
CA ARG A 7 -11.66 -34.75 -47.52
C ARG A 7 -12.52 -33.69 -48.23
N GLN A 8 -13.83 -33.64 -47.98
CA GLN A 8 -14.81 -32.54 -48.20
C GLN A 8 -16.17 -33.10 -47.69
N THR A 9 -17.12 -32.43 -47.01
CA THR A 9 -17.50 -31.01 -46.95
C THR A 9 -18.58 -30.75 -45.86
N HIS A 10 -18.58 -29.50 -45.37
CA HIS A 10 -19.70 -28.60 -45.00
C HIS A 10 -20.77 -28.87 -43.90
N ARG A 11 -20.93 -27.79 -43.12
CA ARG A 11 -22.16 -27.07 -42.67
C ARG A 11 -22.96 -27.52 -41.43
N SER A 12 -22.83 -26.69 -40.40
CA SER A 12 -23.88 -25.95 -39.65
C SER A 12 -25.33 -26.47 -39.63
N GLU A 13 -25.91 -26.67 -38.44
CA GLU A 13 -26.93 -25.76 -37.86
C GLU A 13 -27.39 -26.18 -36.44
N SER A 14 -27.62 -25.14 -35.63
CA SER A 14 -28.53 -24.93 -34.49
C SER A 14 -29.47 -26.07 -34.01
N SER A 15 -29.57 -26.31 -32.69
CA SER A 15 -30.71 -25.84 -31.85
C SER A 15 -30.90 -26.61 -30.52
N TYR A 16 -31.14 -25.81 -29.47
CA TYR A 16 -31.82 -26.00 -28.18
C TYR A 16 -32.37 -27.39 -27.76
N THR A 17 -32.12 -27.77 -26.49
CA THR A 17 -33.22 -27.96 -25.50
C THR A 17 -32.73 -28.08 -24.06
N ALA A 18 -33.42 -27.36 -23.17
CA ALA A 18 -33.35 -27.47 -21.72
C ALA A 18 -34.22 -28.64 -21.22
N VAL A 19 -33.80 -29.31 -20.14
CA VAL A 19 -34.64 -30.25 -19.39
C VAL A 19 -34.76 -29.76 -17.95
N ARG A 20 -36.01 -29.65 -17.51
CA ARG A 20 -36.49 -29.21 -16.20
C ARG A 20 -37.33 -30.35 -15.64
N VAL A 21 -36.98 -30.87 -14.45
CA VAL A 21 -37.82 -31.72 -13.58
C VAL A 21 -37.30 -31.41 -12.15
N GLY A 22 -38.04 -30.95 -11.14
CA GLY A 22 -39.46 -31.04 -10.81
C GLY A 22 -39.65 -32.04 -9.65
N GLY A 23 -39.84 -31.60 -8.40
CA GLY A 23 -40.13 -32.53 -7.30
C GLY A 23 -40.12 -31.98 -5.87
N ASN A 24 -41.31 -31.80 -5.31
CA ASN A 24 -41.70 -31.10 -4.07
C ASN A 24 -41.47 -31.86 -2.73
N LYS A 25 -41.40 -31.06 -1.64
CA LYS A 25 -41.89 -31.26 -0.23
C LYS A 25 -41.28 -32.33 0.69
N LYS A 26 -40.77 -31.87 1.86
CA LYS A 26 -41.40 -32.10 3.19
C LYS A 26 -40.73 -31.32 4.34
N ASN A 27 -41.59 -30.71 5.16
CA ASN A 27 -41.33 -30.11 6.48
C ASN A 27 -40.73 -31.12 7.47
N GLN A 28 -39.76 -30.67 8.29
CA GLN A 28 -39.61 -31.14 9.66
C GLN A 28 -39.29 -29.97 10.62
N ARG A 29 -40.26 -29.67 11.48
CA ARG A 29 -40.07 -28.95 12.75
C ARG A 29 -39.45 -29.94 13.75
N LYS A 30 -38.39 -29.56 14.45
CA LYS A 30 -37.96 -30.22 15.69
C LYS A 30 -38.32 -29.32 16.87
N VAL A 31 -39.27 -29.81 17.66
CA VAL A 31 -39.58 -29.40 19.04
C VAL A 31 -38.78 -30.34 19.95
N PHE A 32 -38.13 -29.82 20.99
CA PHE A 32 -37.79 -30.62 22.18
C PHE A 32 -38.11 -29.81 23.44
N LEU A 33 -38.95 -30.39 24.28
CA LEU A 33 -39.41 -29.94 25.59
C LEU A 33 -38.55 -30.59 26.70
N ARG A 34 -38.08 -29.75 27.63
CA ARG A 34 -37.94 -29.85 29.10
C ARG A 34 -37.55 -31.17 29.83
N ASP A 35 -36.48 -31.02 30.65
CA ASP A 35 -36.33 -31.25 32.12
C ASP A 35 -36.28 -32.68 32.73
N PRO A 36 -35.85 -32.91 34.01
CA PRO A 36 -34.98 -32.14 34.97
C PRO A 36 -33.99 -33.01 35.84
N LYS A 37 -33.35 -32.37 36.85
CA LYS A 37 -32.73 -32.86 38.12
C LYS A 37 -31.21 -33.19 38.06
N THR A 38 -30.32 -32.84 39.01
CA THR A 38 -30.43 -32.38 40.43
C THR A 38 -29.05 -31.93 40.96
N ARG A 39 -29.05 -30.93 41.89
CA ARG A 39 -28.20 -30.74 43.12
C ARG A 39 -26.67 -30.71 42.95
N GLN A 40 -25.82 -29.99 43.70
CA GLN A 40 -25.78 -29.23 44.96
C GLN A 40 -24.34 -28.63 44.93
N ASN A 41 -23.99 -27.40 45.29
CA ASN A 41 -24.00 -26.79 46.62
C ASN A 41 -23.49 -25.34 46.47
N SER A 42 -24.16 -24.42 47.16
CA SER A 42 -23.61 -23.13 47.61
C SER A 42 -22.79 -23.34 48.91
N PRO A 43 -22.14 -22.30 49.47
CA PRO A 43 -22.84 -21.34 50.34
C PRO A 43 -22.36 -19.86 50.21
N ARG A 44 -23.31 -18.90 50.22
CA ARG A 44 -23.60 -17.86 51.26
C ARG A 44 -22.67 -16.63 51.20
N SER A 45 -23.12 -15.38 51.38
CA SER A 45 -24.24 -14.78 52.14
C SER A 45 -24.50 -13.34 51.64
N CYS A 46 -25.76 -12.91 51.40
CA CYS A 46 -26.66 -12.05 52.23
C CYS A 46 -26.11 -10.62 52.46
N TRP A 47 -26.81 -9.51 52.16
CA TRP A 47 -28.06 -8.92 52.74
C TRP A 47 -28.94 -8.31 51.61
N GLU A 48 -30.27 -8.48 51.43
CA GLU A 48 -31.49 -8.08 52.19
C GLU A 48 -31.50 -6.58 52.62
N THR A 49 -32.51 -5.71 52.42
CA THR A 49 -33.88 -5.72 51.82
C THR A 49 -34.39 -4.26 51.78
N SER A 50 -35.28 -3.91 50.84
CA SER A 50 -36.10 -2.66 50.84
C SER A 50 -37.21 -2.66 51.90
N PRO A 51 -38.00 -1.57 52.08
CA PRO A 51 -39.26 -1.48 51.33
C PRO A 51 -39.75 -0.06 50.94
N ASP A 52 -40.78 -0.07 50.10
CA ASP A 52 -41.53 1.02 49.44
C ASP A 52 -42.15 2.09 50.35
N LEU A 53 -42.38 3.28 49.77
CA LEU A 53 -43.56 4.11 50.04
C LEU A 53 -43.89 5.03 48.84
N HIS A 54 -45.14 4.89 48.37
CA HIS A 54 -45.86 5.74 47.42
C HIS A 54 -46.01 7.20 47.91
N LEU A 55 -45.97 8.18 47.00
CA LEU A 55 -46.99 9.24 46.84
C LEU A 55 -46.68 10.15 45.63
N ASP A 56 -47.70 10.31 44.78
CA ASP A 56 -47.86 11.34 43.75
C ASP A 56 -47.76 12.76 44.35
N LEU A 57 -47.26 13.73 43.56
CA LEU A 57 -47.94 15.00 43.29
C LEU A 57 -47.21 15.89 42.26
N SER A 58 -48.03 16.40 41.35
CA SER A 58 -47.82 17.39 40.29
C SER A 58 -47.21 18.73 40.74
N MET A 59 -46.29 19.30 39.94
CA MET A 59 -46.37 20.64 39.31
C MET A 59 -44.99 21.19 38.87
N LYS A 60 -44.90 21.64 37.61
CA LYS A 60 -43.95 22.65 37.06
C LYS A 60 -44.75 23.96 36.83
N PRO A 61 -44.16 25.11 36.48
CA PRO A 61 -42.83 25.69 36.79
C PRO A 61 -42.94 27.17 37.26
N SER A 62 -41.93 27.73 37.92
CA SER A 62 -41.81 29.19 38.10
C SER A 62 -40.73 29.76 37.17
N ARG A 63 -41.17 30.73 36.36
CA ARG A 63 -40.35 31.69 35.61
C ARG A 63 -39.87 32.76 36.58
N GLU A 64 -38.61 33.15 36.51
CA GLU A 64 -38.18 34.47 36.95
C GLU A 64 -37.23 35.07 35.92
N SER A 65 -37.72 36.15 35.33
CA SER A 65 -37.06 37.13 34.48
C SER A 65 -36.20 38.06 35.32
N CYS A 66 -35.04 38.48 34.81
CA CYS A 66 -34.41 39.72 35.23
C CYS A 66 -34.06 40.56 34.00
N GLU A 67 -34.64 41.75 33.96
CA GLU A 67 -34.47 42.81 32.98
C GLU A 67 -33.09 43.47 33.08
N VAL A 68 -32.69 44.05 31.95
CA VAL A 68 -31.53 44.89 31.72
C VAL A 68 -31.88 46.35 32.04
N THR A 69 -30.95 47.13 32.61
CA THR A 69 -30.89 48.59 32.39
C THR A 69 -29.42 49.08 32.51
N PRO A 70 -28.97 50.04 31.67
CA PRO A 70 -27.56 50.25 31.34
C PRO A 70 -26.92 51.44 32.07
N LEU A 71 -25.59 51.50 32.12
CA LEU A 71 -24.85 52.73 32.40
C LEU A 71 -23.66 52.87 31.45
N LEU A 72 -23.52 54.08 30.94
CA LEU A 72 -22.65 54.55 29.88
C LEU A 72 -21.72 55.61 30.50
N SER A 73 -20.42 55.48 30.30
CA SER A 73 -19.51 56.64 30.31
C SER A 73 -18.14 56.27 29.72
N ASP A 74 -17.77 57.05 28.71
CA ASP A 74 -16.48 57.14 28.03
C ASP A 74 -15.25 57.09 28.94
N VAL A 75 -14.10 56.71 28.37
CA VAL A 75 -12.96 57.63 28.15
C VAL A 75 -11.74 56.87 27.58
N THR A 76 -11.33 57.33 26.40
CA THR A 76 -9.99 57.31 25.75
C THR A 76 -9.38 56.02 25.17
N GLN A 77 -9.25 56.04 23.84
CA GLN A 77 -8.23 55.34 23.06
C GLN A 77 -6.81 55.77 23.48
N PRO A 78 -5.82 54.90 23.24
CA PRO A 78 -4.63 55.33 22.52
C PRO A 78 -4.43 54.48 21.26
N THR A 79 -4.31 55.18 20.13
CA THR A 79 -3.75 54.69 18.87
C THR A 79 -2.34 54.14 19.08
N HIS A 80 -2.13 52.86 18.78
CA HIS A 80 -0.85 52.37 18.30
C HIS A 80 -1.09 51.42 17.13
N SER A 81 -0.83 51.93 15.93
CA SER A 81 -0.55 51.10 14.77
C SER A 81 0.88 50.57 14.87
N LEU A 82 1.06 49.33 14.42
CA LEU A 82 2.19 48.74 13.69
C LEU A 82 2.57 47.34 14.21
N HIS A 83 2.43 46.39 13.28
CA HIS A 83 3.01 45.04 13.20
C HIS A 83 2.28 43.86 13.89
N PRO A 84 1.79 42.88 13.11
CA PRO A 84 1.61 41.52 13.60
C PRO A 84 2.98 40.94 13.98
N PRO A 85 3.11 40.18 15.07
CA PRO A 85 4.38 39.55 15.41
C PRO A 85 4.69 38.50 14.34
N LEU A 86 5.79 38.72 13.63
CA LEU A 86 6.46 37.72 12.80
C LEU A 86 6.67 36.46 13.65
N LEU A 87 5.96 35.39 13.29
CA LEU A 87 6.17 34.05 13.83
C LEU A 87 7.57 33.59 13.45
N THR A 88 8.53 33.82 14.33
CA THR A 88 9.83 33.17 14.29
C THR A 88 9.64 31.75 14.81
N PHE A 89 9.40 30.83 13.88
CA PHE A 89 9.56 29.40 14.19
C PHE A 89 11.00 29.18 14.65
N SER A 90 11.14 28.73 15.90
CA SER A 90 12.40 28.30 16.49
C SER A 90 13.09 27.32 15.54
N THR A 91 14.31 27.65 15.13
CA THR A 91 15.09 26.98 14.08
C THR A 91 15.70 25.65 14.51
N SER A 92 15.18 24.99 15.55
CA SER A 92 15.70 23.71 16.04
C SER A 92 15.04 22.46 15.42
N ASP A 93 13.88 22.59 14.75
CA ASP A 93 13.17 21.45 14.13
C ASP A 93 13.33 21.35 12.60
N ARG A 94 14.20 22.17 11.99
CA ARG A 94 14.35 22.28 10.52
C ARG A 94 15.12 21.13 9.84
N LEU A 95 15.09 19.92 10.39
CA LEU A 95 15.77 18.77 9.79
C LEU A 95 14.86 17.57 9.54
N TYR A 96 13.69 17.76 8.92
CA TYR A 96 12.93 16.62 8.40
C TYR A 96 12.46 16.84 6.96
N LYS A 97 13.18 16.12 6.08
CA LYS A 97 12.84 15.72 4.70
C LYS A 97 12.89 16.78 3.60
N THR A 98 14.10 16.97 3.08
CA THR A 98 14.31 16.95 1.64
C THR A 98 14.70 15.53 1.26
N GLY A 99 13.79 14.81 0.58
CA GLY A 99 14.05 13.57 -0.15
C GLY A 99 14.52 12.35 0.67
N TRP A 100 13.68 11.33 0.77
CA TRP A 100 14.12 9.95 1.05
C TRP A 100 15.03 9.36 -0.04
N ASN A 101 15.49 10.17 -1.00
CA ASN A 101 16.55 9.85 -1.94
C ASN A 101 17.94 9.78 -1.28
N ILE A 102 18.06 10.12 0.01
CA ILE A 102 19.32 9.98 0.74
C ILE A 102 19.12 8.95 1.85
N LEU A 103 19.34 7.70 1.46
CA LEU A 103 19.54 6.60 2.39
C LEU A 103 20.68 7.00 3.37
N PRO A 104 20.58 6.73 4.69
CA PRO A 104 21.64 7.05 5.64
C PRO A 104 23.00 6.51 5.14
N LYS A 105 24.07 7.33 5.25
CA LYS A 105 25.42 6.96 4.78
C LYS A 105 25.88 5.58 5.28
N GLU A 106 25.47 5.22 6.50
CA GLU A 106 25.77 3.93 7.11
C GLU A 106 25.08 2.76 6.38
N THR A 107 23.84 2.94 5.92
CA THR A 107 23.14 1.94 5.11
C THR A 107 23.74 1.86 3.70
N ALA A 108 24.22 2.96 3.13
CA ALA A 108 24.93 2.95 1.84
C ALA A 108 26.29 2.22 1.91
N VAL A 109 27.05 2.44 2.99
CA VAL A 109 28.33 1.73 3.24
C VAL A 109 28.10 0.25 3.55
N ASN A 110 27.05 -0.08 4.30
CA ASN A 110 26.65 -1.47 4.52
C ASN A 110 26.14 -2.15 3.24
N MET A 111 25.44 -1.41 2.37
CA MET A 111 25.05 -1.89 1.03
C MET A 111 26.29 -2.18 0.17
N GLU A 112 27.26 -1.29 0.12
CA GLU A 112 28.48 -1.46 -0.68
C GLU A 112 29.35 -2.62 -0.17
N LYS A 113 29.41 -2.81 1.16
CA LYS A 113 30.13 -3.92 1.79
C LYS A 113 29.40 -5.27 1.67
N ALA A 114 28.07 -5.30 1.77
CA ALA A 114 27.23 -6.48 1.50
C ALA A 114 27.17 -6.81 -0.01
N LEU A 115 27.30 -5.82 -0.88
CA LEU A 115 27.54 -6.03 -2.31
C LEU A 115 28.92 -6.67 -2.57
N GLY A 116 29.86 -6.58 -1.61
CA GLY A 116 31.15 -7.28 -1.69
C GLY A 116 31.04 -8.79 -1.47
N GLY A 117 30.02 -9.27 -0.74
CA GLY A 117 29.78 -10.68 -0.46
C GLY A 117 28.79 -11.37 -1.42
N ARG A 118 28.02 -10.59 -2.21
CA ARG A 118 27.24 -11.01 -3.41
C ARG A 118 26.29 -12.22 -3.25
N LYS A 119 25.95 -12.63 -2.04
CA LYS A 119 25.01 -13.73 -1.78
C LYS A 119 23.62 -13.19 -1.42
N LEU A 120 22.57 -13.81 -1.94
CA LEU A 120 21.16 -13.43 -1.69
C LEU A 120 20.84 -13.23 -0.19
N LEU A 121 21.47 -14.00 0.70
CA LEU A 121 21.30 -13.87 2.14
C LEU A 121 21.71 -12.50 2.72
N GLU A 122 22.82 -11.94 2.23
CA GLU A 122 23.26 -10.62 2.68
C GLU A 122 22.28 -9.54 2.21
N MET A 123 21.69 -9.73 1.02
CA MET A 123 20.65 -8.84 0.50
C MET A 123 19.41 -8.85 1.41
N ILE A 124 18.97 -10.01 1.89
CA ILE A 124 17.81 -10.11 2.80
C ILE A 124 18.07 -9.31 4.09
N SER A 125 19.28 -9.37 4.65
CA SER A 125 19.64 -8.59 5.84
C SER A 125 19.52 -7.09 5.58
N VAL A 126 20.03 -6.61 4.44
CA VAL A 126 19.93 -5.20 4.03
C VAL A 126 18.48 -4.78 3.78
N ILE A 127 17.69 -5.62 3.11
CA ILE A 127 16.26 -5.38 2.85
C ILE A 127 15.53 -5.24 4.19
N ARG A 128 15.71 -6.19 5.12
CA ARG A 128 15.10 -6.14 6.46
C ARG A 128 15.52 -4.91 7.26
N GLY A 129 16.81 -4.54 7.24
CA GLY A 129 17.31 -3.34 7.90
C GLY A 129 16.69 -2.06 7.34
N THR A 130 16.57 -1.99 6.01
CA THR A 130 15.95 -0.85 5.31
C THR A 130 14.46 -0.76 5.63
N LEU A 131 13.73 -1.89 5.60
CA LEU A 131 12.31 -1.95 5.95
C LEU A 131 12.06 -1.58 7.41
N LYS A 132 12.90 -2.05 8.34
CA LYS A 132 12.83 -1.66 9.75
C LYS A 132 12.98 -0.14 9.90
N THR A 133 13.94 0.46 9.20
CA THR A 133 14.16 1.91 9.20
C THR A 133 12.93 2.64 8.63
N ALA A 134 12.44 2.20 7.47
CA ALA A 134 11.27 2.76 6.80
C ALA A 134 9.98 2.64 7.63
N SER A 135 9.83 1.57 8.41
CA SER A 135 8.66 1.35 9.28
C SER A 135 8.50 2.43 10.36
N SER A 136 9.61 3.08 10.74
CA SER A 136 9.64 4.17 11.72
C SER A 136 9.57 5.57 11.09
N ALA A 137 9.55 5.67 9.75
CA ALA A 137 9.52 6.95 9.06
C ALA A 137 8.25 7.74 9.42
N PRO A 138 8.37 9.03 9.78
CA PRO A 138 7.21 9.83 10.11
C PRO A 138 6.32 10.01 8.86
N VAL A 139 5.01 9.95 9.05
CA VAL A 139 4.01 10.24 8.01
C VAL A 139 3.03 11.27 8.55
N SER A 140 2.89 12.38 7.83
CA SER A 140 2.01 13.49 8.18
C SER A 140 0.77 13.47 7.29
N ILE A 141 -0.40 13.29 7.89
CA ILE A 141 -1.69 13.25 7.20
C ILE A 141 -2.47 14.51 7.58
N ALA A 142 -2.79 15.35 6.61
CA ALA A 142 -3.65 16.51 6.85
C ALA A 142 -5.12 16.12 6.73
N VAL A 143 -5.94 16.59 7.66
CA VAL A 143 -7.40 16.51 7.63
C VAL A 143 -7.92 17.94 7.49
N THR A 144 -8.68 18.20 6.43
CA THR A 144 -9.15 19.55 6.09
C THR A 144 -10.59 19.51 5.60
N GLY A 145 -11.31 20.61 5.70
CA GLY A 145 -12.64 20.75 5.09
C GLY A 145 -13.34 22.01 5.59
N ASP A 146 -14.62 22.16 5.27
CA ASP A 146 -15.41 23.29 5.74
C ASP A 146 -15.72 23.19 7.25
N SER A 147 -15.90 24.33 7.92
CA SER A 147 -16.22 24.34 9.36
C SER A 147 -17.55 23.64 9.65
N GLY A 148 -17.63 22.89 10.74
CA GLY A 148 -18.86 22.22 11.16
C GLY A 148 -19.22 20.96 10.37
N ASN A 149 -18.35 20.49 9.47
CA ASN A 149 -18.54 19.23 8.74
C ASN A 149 -18.35 17.98 9.63
N GLY A 150 -17.82 18.10 10.84
CA GLY A 150 -17.57 16.96 11.73
C GLY A 150 -16.14 16.41 11.66
N MET A 151 -15.19 17.18 11.14
CA MET A 151 -13.77 16.83 11.07
C MET A 151 -13.16 16.36 12.40
N SER A 152 -13.35 17.09 13.50
CA SER A 152 -12.79 16.69 14.81
C SER A 152 -13.44 15.40 15.33
N SER A 153 -14.75 15.21 15.14
CA SER A 153 -15.44 13.95 15.44
C SER A 153 -14.90 12.80 14.60
N PHE A 154 -14.63 13.04 13.33
CA PHE A 154 -14.01 12.07 12.42
C PHE A 154 -12.59 11.68 12.87
N ILE A 155 -11.75 12.64 13.28
CA ILE A 155 -10.41 12.36 13.80
C ILE A 155 -10.47 11.47 15.04
N ASN A 156 -11.39 11.77 15.97
CA ASN A 156 -11.59 10.96 17.17
C ASN A 156 -12.04 9.53 16.82
N ALA A 157 -13.03 9.40 15.93
CA ALA A 157 -13.52 8.11 15.43
C ALA A 157 -12.43 7.30 14.71
N LEU A 158 -11.58 7.98 13.93
CA LEU A 158 -10.45 7.37 13.23
C LEU A 158 -9.40 6.84 14.22
N ARG A 159 -9.15 7.60 15.31
CA ARG A 159 -8.29 7.19 16.42
C ARG A 159 -8.92 6.16 17.35
N GLY A 160 -10.24 5.94 17.28
CA GLY A 160 -10.96 5.05 18.20
C GLY A 160 -11.04 5.60 19.63
N ILE A 161 -11.02 6.94 19.77
CA ILE A 161 -11.15 7.66 21.03
C ILE A 161 -12.54 8.29 21.07
N GLY A 162 -13.18 8.29 22.24
CA GLY A 162 -14.45 8.97 22.48
C GLY A 162 -14.38 10.47 22.19
N HIS A 163 -15.53 11.14 22.09
CA HIS A 163 -15.57 12.58 21.78
C HIS A 163 -15.36 13.51 22.98
N GLU A 164 -15.41 12.98 24.20
CA GLU A 164 -15.32 13.72 25.47
C GLU A 164 -14.13 13.25 26.34
N GLU A 165 -13.16 12.55 25.75
CA GLU A 165 -11.95 12.13 26.47
C GLU A 165 -10.91 13.26 26.48
N ASN A 166 -9.98 13.21 27.45
CA ASN A 166 -8.98 14.28 27.63
C ASN A 166 -8.10 14.52 26.39
N ASP A 167 -7.84 13.46 25.61
CA ASP A 167 -7.00 13.51 24.40
C ASP A 167 -7.81 13.64 23.10
N SER A 168 -9.12 13.90 23.21
CA SER A 168 -10.02 14.06 22.07
C SER A 168 -9.79 15.40 21.36
N ALA A 169 -9.86 15.37 20.04
CA ALA A 169 -9.94 16.59 19.26
C ALA A 169 -11.21 17.36 19.65
N PRO A 170 -11.12 18.65 20.01
CA PRO A 170 -12.27 19.41 20.50
C PRO A 170 -13.40 19.44 19.47
N THR A 171 -14.60 19.05 19.88
CA THR A 171 -15.79 19.02 19.02
C THR A 171 -16.74 20.16 19.37
N GLY A 172 -17.49 20.66 18.39
CA GLY A 172 -18.40 21.79 18.60
C GLY A 172 -19.11 22.23 17.32
N VAL A 173 -20.24 22.92 17.50
CA VAL A 173 -21.00 23.53 16.38
C VAL A 173 -20.28 24.78 15.86
N VAL A 174 -19.59 25.50 16.75
CA VAL A 174 -18.71 26.61 16.41
C VAL A 174 -17.33 26.05 16.08
N ARG A 175 -16.58 26.76 15.23
CA ARG A 175 -15.19 26.45 14.91
C ARG A 175 -14.37 26.18 16.18
N THR A 176 -13.87 24.96 16.30
CA THR A 176 -13.05 24.52 17.43
C THR A 176 -11.55 24.68 17.15
N THR A 177 -11.12 24.46 15.91
CA THR A 177 -9.70 24.49 15.53
C THR A 177 -9.32 25.82 14.86
N GLN A 178 -8.37 26.54 15.48
CA GLN A 178 -7.86 27.82 14.96
C GLN A 178 -6.43 27.76 14.44
N ILE A 179 -5.66 26.81 14.94
CA ILE A 179 -4.25 26.57 14.61
C ILE A 179 -4.14 25.08 14.26
N PRO A 180 -3.36 24.69 13.24
CA PRO A 180 -3.09 23.29 12.95
C PRO A 180 -2.71 22.51 14.21
N THR A 181 -3.51 21.50 14.55
CA THR A 181 -3.33 20.70 15.77
C THR A 181 -3.07 19.26 15.40
N HIS A 182 -2.07 18.64 16.03
CA HIS A 182 -1.66 17.29 15.68
C HIS A 182 -2.13 16.25 16.69
N TYR A 183 -2.44 15.05 16.19
CA TYR A 183 -2.86 13.91 16.98
C TYR A 183 -2.14 12.64 16.47
N PHE A 184 -1.63 11.82 17.39
CA PHE A 184 -1.02 10.55 17.01
C PHE A 184 -2.07 9.54 16.56
N TYR A 185 -1.75 8.79 15.51
CA TYR A 185 -2.58 7.70 15.02
C TYR A 185 -2.19 6.39 15.74
N PRO A 186 -3.09 5.75 16.51
CA PRO A 186 -2.71 4.68 17.43
C PRO A 186 -2.30 3.37 16.75
N HIS A 187 -2.75 3.12 15.51
CA HIS A 187 -2.44 1.88 14.80
C HIS A 187 -1.10 1.88 14.08
N PHE A 188 -0.47 3.04 13.88
CA PHE A 188 0.85 3.15 13.26
C PHE A 188 1.75 4.10 14.05
N PRO A 189 2.91 3.64 14.55
CA PRO A 189 3.85 4.50 15.24
C PRO A 189 4.34 5.60 14.28
N ASN A 190 4.61 6.80 14.79
CA ASN A 190 5.12 7.95 14.03
C ASN A 190 4.19 8.39 12.88
N VAL A 191 2.90 8.09 12.95
CA VAL A 191 1.89 8.67 12.05
C VAL A 191 1.14 9.76 12.80
N VAL A 192 1.04 10.93 12.17
CA VAL A 192 0.45 12.12 12.76
C VAL A 192 -0.71 12.59 11.88
N LEU A 193 -1.88 12.73 12.49
CA LEU A 193 -3.06 13.37 11.92
C LEU A 193 -3.04 14.85 12.27
N TRP A 194 -3.07 15.72 11.28
CA TRP A 194 -3.10 17.17 11.44
C TRP A 194 -4.52 17.66 11.19
N ASP A 195 -5.20 18.12 12.24
CA ASP A 195 -6.48 18.81 12.17
C ASP A 195 -6.23 20.25 11.71
N LEU A 196 -6.62 20.56 10.47
CA LEU A 196 -6.44 21.88 9.89
C LEU A 196 -7.67 22.76 10.15
N PRO A 197 -7.51 24.07 10.40
CA PRO A 197 -8.63 25.00 10.51
C PRO A 197 -9.57 24.92 9.31
N GLY A 198 -10.89 24.98 9.56
CA GLY A 198 -11.87 24.86 8.48
C GLY A 198 -11.80 26.02 7.47
N THR A 199 -11.95 25.71 6.17
CA THR A 199 -11.77 26.68 5.07
C THR A 199 -12.75 27.85 5.09
N GLY A 200 -13.96 27.65 5.62
CA GLY A 200 -14.99 28.70 5.70
C GLY A 200 -14.71 29.81 6.71
N ALA A 201 -13.64 29.72 7.51
CA ALA A 201 -13.31 30.68 8.56
C ALA A 201 -12.26 31.72 8.15
N ALA A 202 -11.54 31.51 7.04
CA ALA A 202 -10.58 32.49 6.57
C ALA A 202 -11.32 33.61 5.84
N THR A 203 -11.26 34.83 6.35
CA THR A 203 -11.53 36.07 5.57
C THR A 203 -10.48 36.29 4.47
N GLN A 204 -9.61 35.31 4.24
CA GLN A 204 -8.47 35.33 3.34
C GLN A 204 -8.77 34.45 2.13
N SER A 205 -8.11 34.71 1.01
CA SER A 205 -8.27 33.89 -0.18
C SER A 205 -7.77 32.46 0.05
N LEU A 206 -8.22 31.52 -0.78
CA LEU A 206 -7.81 30.11 -0.68
C LEU A 206 -6.29 29.96 -0.80
N GLU A 207 -5.64 30.82 -1.59
CA GLU A 207 -4.19 30.84 -1.79
C GLU A 207 -3.45 31.11 -0.48
N ASN A 208 -3.88 32.12 0.30
CA ASN A 208 -3.30 32.41 1.60
C ASN A 208 -3.46 31.24 2.57
N TYR A 209 -4.63 30.59 2.58
CA TYR A 209 -4.88 29.42 3.42
C TYR A 209 -3.90 28.28 3.09
N LEU A 210 -3.65 28.02 1.80
CA LEU A 210 -2.73 26.96 1.37
C LEU A 210 -1.29 27.22 1.82
N GLU A 211 -0.85 28.48 1.76
CA GLU A 211 0.49 28.90 2.23
C GLU A 211 0.59 28.84 3.75
N GLU A 212 -0.40 29.37 4.48
CA GLU A 212 -0.44 29.40 5.94
C GLU A 212 -0.45 27.98 6.53
N MET A 213 -1.21 27.08 5.92
CA MET A 213 -1.31 25.68 6.35
C MET A 213 -0.15 24.81 5.86
N GLN A 214 0.76 25.36 5.04
CA GLN A 214 1.97 24.70 4.54
C GLN A 214 1.70 23.34 3.88
N PHE A 215 0.78 23.29 2.91
CA PHE A 215 0.31 22.04 2.29
C PHE A 215 1.44 21.12 1.76
N SER A 216 2.59 21.69 1.40
CA SER A 216 3.74 20.91 0.92
C SER A 216 4.29 19.91 1.96
N GLN A 217 4.08 20.14 3.26
CA GLN A 217 4.65 19.34 4.35
C GLN A 217 3.94 18.00 4.61
N TYR A 218 2.70 17.84 4.11
CA TYR A 218 1.92 16.63 4.35
C TYR A 218 2.16 15.59 3.25
N ASP A 219 2.10 14.32 3.63
CA ASP A 219 2.29 13.19 2.72
C ASP A 219 0.95 12.76 2.07
N LEU A 220 -0.16 12.96 2.79
CA LEU A 220 -1.51 12.57 2.38
C LEU A 220 -2.55 13.55 2.94
N PHE A 221 -3.66 13.73 2.22
CA PHE A 221 -4.77 14.57 2.64
C PHE A 221 -6.09 13.80 2.77
N ILE A 222 -6.90 14.19 3.74
CA ILE A 222 -8.28 13.74 3.91
C ILE A 222 -9.17 14.98 3.87
N ILE A 223 -9.97 15.10 2.81
CA ILE A 223 -10.92 16.20 2.63
C ILE A 223 -12.27 15.77 3.19
N ILE A 224 -12.71 16.44 4.26
CA ILE A 224 -13.97 16.18 4.94
C ILE A 224 -15.08 17.02 4.32
N ALA A 225 -16.17 16.37 3.94
CA ALA A 225 -17.40 16.99 3.46
C ALA A 225 -18.61 16.47 4.26
N SER A 226 -19.69 17.23 4.30
CA SER A 226 -20.99 16.81 4.81
C SER A 226 -22.06 17.70 4.20
N GLU A 227 -23.29 17.21 4.06
CA GLU A 227 -24.48 17.96 3.58
C GLU A 227 -24.37 18.42 2.11
N GLN A 228 -23.31 19.14 1.73
CA GLN A 228 -23.02 19.61 0.38
C GLN A 228 -21.52 19.50 0.04
N PHE A 229 -21.22 19.31 -1.25
CA PHE A 229 -19.84 19.34 -1.76
C PHE A 229 -19.55 20.71 -2.37
N SER A 230 -18.95 21.61 -1.57
CA SER A 230 -18.76 23.02 -1.96
C SER A 230 -17.65 23.21 -3.01
N MET A 231 -17.72 24.30 -3.77
CA MET A 231 -16.67 24.65 -4.75
C MET A 231 -15.31 24.91 -4.09
N THR A 232 -15.28 25.29 -2.81
CA THR A 232 -14.06 25.42 -2.02
C THR A 232 -13.34 24.08 -1.87
N LEU A 233 -14.09 23.01 -1.58
CA LEU A 233 -13.54 21.64 -1.49
C LEU A 233 -13.02 21.14 -2.85
N VAL A 234 -13.69 21.52 -3.94
CA VAL A 234 -13.24 21.19 -5.31
C VAL A 234 -11.90 21.86 -5.62
N LYS A 235 -11.76 23.16 -5.28
CA LYS A 235 -10.50 23.89 -5.45
C LYS A 235 -9.39 23.30 -4.57
N LEU A 236 -9.68 22.93 -3.33
CA LEU A 236 -8.73 22.22 -2.46
C LEU A 236 -8.25 20.92 -3.12
N ALA A 237 -9.17 20.08 -3.59
CA ALA A 237 -8.84 18.83 -4.27
C ALA A 237 -7.95 19.06 -5.51
N LYS A 238 -8.29 20.09 -6.31
CA LYS A 238 -7.51 20.50 -7.50
C LYS A 238 -6.09 20.93 -7.13
N THR A 239 -5.92 21.71 -6.07
CA THR A 239 -4.60 22.11 -5.58
C THR A 239 -3.79 20.92 -5.10
N ILE A 240 -4.39 20.04 -4.28
CA ILE A 240 -3.69 18.86 -3.74
C ILE A 240 -3.25 17.92 -4.86
N GLN A 241 -4.10 17.73 -5.89
CA GLN A 241 -3.72 17.02 -7.11
C GLN A 241 -2.56 17.70 -7.85
N GLY A 242 -2.58 19.02 -7.98
CA GLY A 242 -1.49 19.80 -8.59
C GLY A 242 -0.15 19.66 -7.86
N LEU A 243 -0.18 19.42 -6.55
CA LEU A 243 1.00 19.10 -5.73
C LEU A 243 1.47 17.64 -5.89
N GLY A 244 0.76 16.81 -6.65
CA GLY A 244 1.05 15.39 -6.80
C GLY A 244 0.83 14.58 -5.52
N LYS A 245 0.03 15.10 -4.58
CA LYS A 245 -0.22 14.47 -3.28
C LYS A 245 -1.45 13.58 -3.35
N ARG A 246 -1.42 12.46 -2.63
CA ARG A 246 -2.58 11.58 -2.48
C ARG A 246 -3.62 12.23 -1.58
N PHE A 247 -4.89 12.06 -1.93
CA PHE A 247 -5.99 12.52 -1.10
C PHE A 247 -7.23 11.63 -1.19
N TYR A 248 -8.05 11.70 -0.14
CA TYR A 248 -9.37 11.09 -0.09
C TYR A 248 -10.44 12.16 0.09
N ILE A 249 -11.66 11.81 -0.31
CA ILE A 249 -12.86 12.53 0.12
C ILE A 249 -13.60 11.65 1.11
N VAL A 250 -13.91 12.21 2.27
CA VAL A 250 -14.70 11.54 3.30
C VAL A 250 -15.97 12.36 3.52
N TRP A 251 -17.08 11.80 3.10
CA TRP A 251 -18.41 12.32 3.40
C TRP A 251 -18.85 11.81 4.77
N THR A 252 -18.99 12.73 5.71
CA THR A 252 -19.34 12.47 7.10
C THR A 252 -20.82 12.73 7.37
N LYS A 253 -21.29 12.44 8.58
CA LYS A 253 -22.70 12.58 9.02
C LYS A 253 -23.68 11.73 8.21
N LEU A 254 -23.22 10.58 7.69
CA LEU A 254 -24.09 9.69 6.91
C LEU A 254 -25.30 9.22 7.72
N ASP A 255 -25.14 9.02 9.03
CA ASP A 255 -26.22 8.73 9.97
C ASP A 255 -27.36 9.77 9.89
N ARG A 256 -27.02 11.07 9.86
CA ARG A 256 -27.98 12.16 9.70
C ARG A 256 -28.61 12.15 8.32
N ASP A 257 -27.83 11.96 7.26
CA ASP A 257 -28.34 11.91 5.89
C ASP A 257 -29.34 10.76 5.70
N LEU A 258 -29.06 9.59 6.27
CA LEU A 258 -29.96 8.44 6.26
C LEU A 258 -31.23 8.69 7.07
N SER A 259 -31.11 9.31 8.24
CA SER A 259 -32.27 9.61 9.10
C SER A 259 -33.22 10.66 8.52
N THR A 260 -32.71 11.57 7.68
CA THR A 260 -33.48 12.70 7.13
C THR A 260 -34.03 12.44 5.73
N SER A 261 -33.45 11.47 5.01
CA SER A 261 -33.81 11.16 3.64
C SER A 261 -35.03 10.23 3.55
N ALA A 262 -35.95 10.54 2.65
CA ALA A 262 -37.05 9.64 2.26
C ALA A 262 -36.63 8.62 1.17
N LEU A 263 -35.37 8.68 0.71
CA LEU A 263 -34.85 7.78 -0.33
C LEU A 263 -34.36 6.47 0.27
N LEU A 264 -34.37 5.41 -0.55
CA LEU A 264 -33.65 4.17 -0.24
C LEU A 264 -32.15 4.46 -0.07
N GLU A 265 -31.54 3.86 0.95
CA GLU A 265 -30.12 4.03 1.31
C GLU A 265 -29.19 3.90 0.10
N GLU A 266 -29.32 2.84 -0.69
CA GLU A 266 -28.49 2.61 -1.88
C GLU A 266 -28.53 3.78 -2.88
N ARG A 267 -29.73 4.34 -3.07
CA ARG A 267 -29.94 5.47 -3.99
C ARG A 267 -29.34 6.75 -3.43
N LEU A 268 -29.46 6.99 -2.12
CA LEU A 268 -28.85 8.13 -1.45
C LEU A 268 -27.31 8.08 -1.57
N LEU A 269 -26.70 6.94 -1.21
CA LEU A 269 -25.25 6.74 -1.30
C LEU A 269 -24.73 6.93 -2.72
N LYS A 270 -25.47 6.41 -3.72
CA LYS A 270 -25.13 6.60 -5.13
C LYS A 270 -25.21 8.08 -5.55
N ASN A 271 -26.29 8.76 -5.20
CA ASN A 271 -26.47 10.18 -5.52
C ASN A 271 -25.35 11.05 -4.94
N ILE A 272 -24.95 10.81 -3.69
CA ILE A 272 -23.86 11.55 -3.04
C ILE A 272 -22.54 11.32 -3.82
N ARG A 273 -22.21 10.06 -4.13
CA ARG A 273 -20.99 9.72 -4.88
C ARG A 273 -20.97 10.33 -6.27
N ASP A 274 -22.08 10.21 -7.01
CA ASP A 274 -22.19 10.72 -8.37
C ASP A 274 -22.09 12.25 -8.39
N ASN A 275 -22.73 12.94 -7.43
CA ASN A 275 -22.61 14.39 -7.29
C ASN A 275 -21.17 14.87 -7.02
N ILE A 276 -20.46 14.20 -6.12
CA ILE A 276 -19.04 14.51 -5.85
C ILE A 276 -18.20 14.28 -7.12
N ARG A 277 -18.37 13.11 -7.77
CA ARG A 277 -17.62 12.74 -8.99
C ARG A 277 -17.84 13.77 -10.09
N GLU A 278 -19.09 14.09 -10.41
CA GLU A 278 -19.43 15.04 -11.48
C GLU A 278 -18.84 16.42 -11.21
N THR A 279 -18.89 16.88 -9.96
CA THR A 279 -18.38 18.20 -9.58
C THR A 279 -16.86 18.28 -9.72
N LEU A 280 -16.13 17.23 -9.33
CA LEU A 280 -14.68 17.14 -9.48
C LEU A 280 -14.25 17.04 -10.95
N GLN A 281 -14.93 16.21 -11.73
CA GLN A 281 -14.62 16.01 -13.15
C GLN A 281 -14.81 17.27 -13.97
N LYS A 282 -15.84 18.07 -13.68
CA LYS A 282 -16.06 19.39 -14.31
C LYS A 282 -14.86 20.32 -14.15
N GLU A 283 -14.11 20.20 -13.06
CA GLU A 283 -12.93 21.01 -12.76
C GLU A 283 -11.59 20.36 -13.14
N GLY A 284 -11.62 19.20 -13.81
CA GLY A 284 -10.43 18.47 -14.24
C GLY A 284 -9.70 17.74 -13.10
N VAL A 285 -10.39 17.45 -11.99
CA VAL A 285 -9.85 16.66 -10.89
C VAL A 285 -10.11 15.18 -11.16
N CYS A 286 -9.06 14.35 -11.13
CA CYS A 286 -9.15 12.91 -11.23
C CYS A 286 -9.97 12.37 -10.06
N GLU A 287 -10.77 11.32 -10.30
CA GLU A 287 -11.64 10.75 -9.28
C GLU A 287 -10.82 10.19 -8.10
N PRO A 288 -10.95 10.76 -6.88
CA PRO A 288 -10.28 10.25 -5.69
C PRO A 288 -11.08 9.10 -5.08
N LYS A 289 -10.52 8.44 -4.07
CA LYS A 289 -11.29 7.48 -3.25
C LYS A 289 -12.31 8.27 -2.40
N ILE A 290 -13.57 7.86 -2.45
CA ILE A 290 -14.69 8.51 -1.75
C ILE A 290 -15.26 7.55 -0.70
N PHE A 291 -15.21 7.95 0.57
CA PHE A 291 -15.74 7.17 1.69
C PHE A 291 -16.94 7.89 2.31
N LEU A 292 -18.04 7.17 2.53
CA LEU A 292 -19.24 7.69 3.18
C LEU A 292 -19.32 7.05 4.57
N VAL A 293 -19.22 7.87 5.61
CA VAL A 293 -18.98 7.39 6.98
C VAL A 293 -19.90 8.09 7.99
N SER A 294 -20.16 7.39 9.09
CA SER A 294 -20.62 7.99 10.33
C SER A 294 -19.48 7.97 11.34
N SER A 295 -19.25 9.09 12.03
CA SER A 295 -18.27 9.14 13.14
C SER A 295 -18.82 8.48 14.41
N PHE A 296 -20.15 8.32 14.51
CA PHE A 296 -20.80 7.66 15.64
C PHE A 296 -20.84 6.14 15.50
N ASP A 297 -20.73 5.62 14.27
CA ASP A 297 -20.66 4.19 13.99
C ASP A 297 -19.41 3.79 13.17
N PRO A 298 -18.18 3.87 13.73
CA PRO A 298 -16.93 3.60 13.00
C PRO A 298 -16.72 2.14 12.59
N LEU A 299 -17.65 1.24 12.95
CA LEU A 299 -17.65 -0.17 12.54
C LEU A 299 -18.49 -0.43 11.29
N LEU A 300 -19.29 0.55 10.85
CA LEU A 300 -20.24 0.43 9.75
C LEU A 300 -19.85 1.31 8.55
N HIS A 301 -20.61 1.15 7.47
CA HIS A 301 -20.51 1.93 6.23
C HIS A 301 -19.09 1.92 5.64
N GLY A 302 -18.58 3.07 5.17
CA GLY A 302 -17.27 3.18 4.53
C GLY A 302 -16.08 3.24 5.49
N PHE A 303 -16.30 3.23 6.81
CA PHE A 303 -15.22 3.42 7.78
C PHE A 303 -14.20 2.26 7.78
N PRO A 304 -14.63 0.97 7.75
CA PRO A 304 -13.69 -0.15 7.63
C PRO A 304 -12.85 -0.10 6.35
N GLU A 305 -13.46 0.27 5.22
CA GLU A 305 -12.78 0.41 3.92
C GLU A 305 -11.75 1.55 3.95
N LEU A 306 -12.11 2.68 4.57
CA LEU A 306 -11.22 3.81 4.79
C LEU A 306 -10.00 3.41 5.62
N ARG A 307 -10.18 2.71 6.75
CA ARG A 307 -9.07 2.26 7.61
C ARG A 307 -8.12 1.34 6.85
N GLY A 308 -8.67 0.33 6.16
CA GLY A 308 -7.88 -0.60 5.36
C GLY A 308 -7.12 0.09 4.23
N THR A 309 -7.74 1.09 3.60
CA THR A 309 -7.12 1.89 2.55
C THR A 309 -6.00 2.77 3.10
N LEU A 310 -6.26 3.48 4.19
CA LEU A 310 -5.28 4.36 4.82
C LEU A 310 -4.05 3.57 5.29
N HIS A 311 -4.25 2.38 5.87
CA HIS A 311 -3.15 1.50 6.28
C HIS A 311 -2.26 1.09 5.09
N ARG A 312 -2.89 0.74 3.95
CA ARG A 312 -2.18 0.39 2.72
C ARG A 312 -1.39 1.58 2.19
N ASP A 313 -2.01 2.75 2.13
CA ASP A 313 -1.37 3.95 1.57
C ASP A 313 -0.27 4.49 2.49
N ILE A 314 -0.41 4.40 3.83
CA ILE A 314 0.69 4.69 4.78
C ILE A 314 1.89 3.77 4.53
N SER A 315 1.63 2.47 4.36
CA SER A 315 2.68 1.48 4.09
C SER A 315 3.39 1.80 2.77
N ASP A 316 2.61 2.12 1.72
CA ASP A 316 3.16 2.52 0.43
C ASP A 316 4.01 3.81 0.52
N ILE A 317 3.56 4.84 1.24
CA ILE A 317 4.35 6.07 1.50
C ILE A 317 5.70 5.73 2.15
N ARG A 318 5.72 4.80 3.11
CA ARG A 318 6.93 4.42 3.84
C ARG A 318 7.89 3.58 3.01
N TYR A 319 7.36 2.59 2.28
CA TYR A 319 8.18 1.54 1.71
C TYR A 319 8.50 1.73 0.23
N HIS A 320 7.71 2.49 -0.53
CA HIS A 320 7.90 2.62 -1.99
C HIS A 320 9.30 3.10 -2.36
N GLY A 321 9.71 4.29 -1.88
CA GLY A 321 11.02 4.86 -2.19
C GLY A 321 12.20 3.98 -1.77
N PRO A 322 12.25 3.50 -0.51
CA PRO A 322 13.31 2.59 -0.07
C PRO A 322 13.40 1.29 -0.89
N LEU A 323 12.27 0.67 -1.22
CA LEU A 323 12.24 -0.56 -2.01
C LEU A 323 12.64 -0.34 -3.47
N GLU A 324 12.21 0.75 -4.07
CA GLU A 324 12.59 1.13 -5.43
C GLU A 324 14.11 1.37 -5.51
N ASN A 325 14.68 2.07 -4.53
CA ASN A 325 16.12 2.31 -4.46
C ASN A 325 16.91 1.00 -4.27
N LEU A 326 16.43 0.10 -3.41
CA LEU A 326 17.00 -1.25 -3.25
C LEU A 326 16.96 -2.02 -4.59
N SER A 327 15.81 -2.06 -5.24
CA SER A 327 15.62 -2.73 -6.52
C SER A 327 16.61 -2.22 -7.56
N HIS A 328 16.71 -0.90 -7.71
CA HIS A 328 17.64 -0.28 -8.66
C HIS A 328 19.11 -0.59 -8.33
N THR A 329 19.49 -0.50 -7.05
CA THR A 329 20.85 -0.78 -6.58
C THR A 329 21.26 -2.22 -6.89
N TYR A 330 20.39 -3.19 -6.59
CA TYR A 330 20.67 -4.59 -6.85
C TYR A 330 20.62 -4.96 -8.33
N GLU A 331 19.68 -4.42 -9.10
CA GLU A 331 19.67 -4.61 -10.55
C GLU A 331 20.94 -4.08 -11.20
N LYS A 332 21.44 -2.92 -10.75
CA LYS A 332 22.73 -2.38 -11.18
C LYS A 332 23.87 -3.35 -10.85
N ALA A 333 23.95 -3.82 -9.61
CA ALA A 333 24.98 -4.77 -9.19
C ALA A 333 24.96 -6.07 -10.02
N ILE A 334 23.77 -6.61 -10.30
CA ILE A 334 23.60 -7.79 -11.17
C ILE A 334 24.11 -7.50 -12.58
N ASN A 335 23.80 -6.31 -13.13
CA ASN A 335 24.26 -5.93 -14.47
C ASN A 335 25.79 -5.78 -14.52
N ASP A 336 26.40 -5.19 -13.50
CA ASP A 336 27.85 -5.03 -13.38
C ASP A 336 28.57 -6.40 -13.24
N GLU A 337 27.95 -7.37 -12.58
CA GLU A 337 28.48 -8.74 -12.52
C GLU A 337 28.33 -9.45 -13.89
N VAL A 338 27.22 -9.23 -14.60
CA VAL A 338 27.02 -9.76 -15.96
C VAL A 338 28.04 -9.18 -16.94
N THR A 339 28.39 -7.89 -16.85
CA THR A 339 29.42 -7.28 -17.70
C THR A 339 30.79 -7.88 -17.39
N THR A 340 31.15 -8.00 -16.11
CA THR A 340 32.39 -8.66 -15.68
C THR A 340 32.50 -10.10 -16.19
N CYS A 341 31.41 -10.87 -16.08
CA CYS A 341 31.35 -12.22 -16.62
C CYS A 341 31.51 -12.24 -18.15
N ARG A 342 30.88 -11.30 -18.86
CA ARG A 342 31.00 -11.19 -20.31
C ARG A 342 32.43 -10.88 -20.75
N GLU A 343 33.16 -10.07 -19.99
CA GLU A 343 34.58 -9.81 -20.21
C GLU A 343 35.40 -11.08 -20.04
N LYS A 344 35.21 -11.81 -18.93
CA LYS A 344 35.87 -13.11 -18.67
C LYS A 344 35.58 -14.16 -19.74
N ILE A 345 34.33 -14.28 -20.19
CA ILE A 345 33.94 -15.15 -21.31
C ILE A 345 34.65 -14.72 -22.60
N SER A 346 34.84 -13.42 -22.81
CA SER A 346 35.50 -12.88 -24.00
C SER A 346 37.01 -13.13 -23.99
N SER A 347 37.66 -13.05 -22.82
CA SER A 347 39.07 -13.39 -22.60
C SER A 347 39.35 -14.88 -22.43
N LYS A 348 38.32 -15.72 -22.38
CA LYS A 348 38.37 -17.18 -22.12
C LYS A 348 38.87 -17.56 -20.72
N SER A 349 38.68 -16.69 -19.74
CA SER A 349 39.10 -16.88 -18.34
C SER A 349 38.02 -17.64 -17.55
N PHE A 350 37.63 -18.83 -18.01
CA PHE A 350 36.54 -19.64 -17.43
C PHE A 350 36.88 -20.21 -16.06
N ASP A 351 38.16 -20.51 -15.84
CA ASP A 351 38.74 -20.86 -14.54
C ASP A 351 38.43 -19.82 -13.45
N THR A 352 38.50 -18.53 -13.80
CA THR A 352 38.14 -17.42 -12.88
C THR A 352 36.64 -17.28 -12.59
N LEU A 353 35.81 -18.09 -13.25
CA LEU A 353 34.38 -18.25 -13.00
C LEU A 353 34.08 -19.58 -12.28
N GLY A 354 35.10 -20.37 -11.94
CA GLY A 354 34.94 -21.69 -11.33
C GLY A 354 34.48 -22.78 -12.30
N ILE A 355 34.68 -22.58 -13.61
CA ILE A 355 34.30 -23.54 -14.67
C ILE A 355 35.55 -24.28 -15.12
N GLN A 356 35.60 -25.59 -14.90
CA GLN A 356 36.70 -26.47 -15.33
C GLN A 356 36.51 -26.91 -16.78
N ASP A 357 35.35 -27.46 -17.12
CA ASP A 357 34.96 -27.78 -18.49
C ASP A 357 33.97 -26.75 -19.04
N ALA A 358 34.47 -25.84 -19.87
CA ALA A 358 33.66 -24.82 -20.52
C ALA A 358 32.70 -25.39 -21.58
N ASP A 359 32.85 -26.65 -22.00
CA ASP A 359 31.90 -27.30 -22.90
C ASP A 359 30.80 -28.06 -22.13
N ASP A 360 30.99 -28.31 -20.84
CA ASP A 360 29.94 -28.79 -19.94
C ASP A 360 29.02 -27.63 -19.54
N LEU A 361 27.88 -27.54 -20.22
CA LEU A 361 26.86 -26.54 -19.94
C LEU A 361 26.17 -26.74 -18.59
N GLY A 362 26.17 -27.96 -18.05
CA GLY A 362 25.63 -28.25 -16.71
C GLY A 362 26.55 -27.73 -15.62
N GLU A 363 27.86 -27.96 -15.76
CA GLU A 363 28.88 -27.36 -14.88
C GLU A 363 28.82 -25.83 -14.97
N SER A 364 28.79 -25.29 -16.20
CA SER A 364 28.71 -23.84 -16.44
C SER A 364 27.45 -23.22 -15.84
N LEU A 365 26.30 -23.90 -15.93
CA LEU A 365 25.05 -23.44 -15.34
C LEU A 365 25.17 -23.38 -13.81
N THR A 366 25.69 -24.44 -13.20
CA THR A 366 25.91 -24.54 -11.76
C THR A 366 26.85 -23.45 -11.25
N ALA A 367 27.94 -23.18 -11.99
CA ALA A 367 28.87 -22.11 -11.67
C ALA A 367 28.20 -20.72 -11.71
N TYR A 368 27.35 -20.45 -12.71
CA TYR A 368 26.59 -19.20 -12.75
C TYR A 368 25.55 -19.12 -11.64
N HIS A 369 24.83 -20.21 -11.32
CA HIS A 369 23.92 -20.22 -10.17
C HIS A 369 24.61 -19.86 -8.87
N LEU A 370 25.77 -20.48 -8.61
CA LEU A 370 26.58 -20.17 -7.44
C LEU A 370 27.06 -18.71 -7.43
N LEU A 371 27.48 -18.20 -8.58
CA LEU A 371 27.97 -16.82 -8.71
C LEU A 371 26.89 -15.78 -8.41
N PHE A 372 25.66 -16.00 -8.88
CA PHE A 372 24.52 -15.12 -8.60
C PHE A 372 23.79 -15.47 -7.29
N GLY A 373 24.27 -16.48 -6.55
CA GLY A 373 23.67 -16.96 -5.31
C GLY A 373 22.25 -17.49 -5.48
N ILE A 374 21.94 -18.06 -6.65
CA ILE A 374 20.66 -18.72 -6.95
C ILE A 374 20.80 -20.24 -7.07
N ASP A 375 21.89 -20.81 -6.56
CA ASP A 375 22.05 -22.25 -6.39
C ASP A 375 21.09 -22.80 -5.32
N ASP A 376 20.93 -24.13 -5.30
CA ASP A 376 20.01 -24.84 -4.41
C ASP A 376 20.19 -24.49 -2.94
N GLU A 377 21.43 -24.43 -2.47
CA GLU A 377 21.75 -24.16 -1.07
C GLU A 377 21.39 -22.71 -0.73
N SER A 378 21.81 -21.76 -1.56
CA SER A 378 21.50 -20.33 -1.38
C SER A 378 20.00 -20.05 -1.41
N LEU A 379 19.25 -20.68 -2.34
CA LEU A 379 17.80 -20.55 -2.44
C LEU A 379 17.08 -21.16 -1.23
N GLN A 380 17.55 -22.32 -0.76
CA GLN A 380 16.98 -22.97 0.41
C GLN A 380 17.17 -22.10 1.67
N GLN A 381 18.38 -21.59 1.89
CA GLN A 381 18.68 -20.70 3.01
C GLN A 381 17.87 -19.41 2.94
N MET A 382 17.73 -18.82 1.75
CA MET A 382 16.91 -17.63 1.52
C MET A 382 15.43 -17.89 1.83
N ALA A 383 14.86 -18.96 1.28
CA ALA A 383 13.45 -19.30 1.48
C ALA A 383 13.15 -19.55 2.97
N GLN A 384 14.04 -20.24 3.67
CA GLN A 384 13.97 -20.42 5.12
C GLN A 384 14.00 -19.08 5.87
N SER A 385 14.91 -18.16 5.49
CA SER A 385 14.97 -16.82 6.11
C SER A 385 13.72 -15.98 5.86
N MET A 386 13.02 -16.22 4.74
CA MET A 386 11.77 -15.53 4.39
C MET A 386 10.52 -16.25 4.95
N GLY A 387 10.69 -17.43 5.56
CA GLY A 387 9.56 -18.26 6.01
C GLY A 387 8.68 -18.74 4.87
N LYS A 388 9.25 -18.94 3.67
CA LYS A 388 8.56 -19.35 2.44
C LYS A 388 9.07 -20.70 1.95
N PRO A 389 8.26 -21.47 1.18
CA PRO A 389 8.72 -22.68 0.52
C PRO A 389 9.77 -22.37 -0.56
N THR A 390 10.81 -23.18 -0.68
CA THR A 390 11.84 -23.03 -1.72
C THR A 390 11.24 -23.19 -3.12
N GLU A 391 10.18 -23.99 -3.26
CA GLU A 391 9.46 -24.26 -4.49
C GLU A 391 8.85 -22.98 -5.09
N GLU A 392 8.45 -22.00 -4.25
CA GLU A 392 7.91 -20.73 -4.75
C GLU A 392 8.94 -19.95 -5.56
N TYR A 393 10.19 -19.93 -5.11
CA TYR A 393 11.28 -19.24 -5.82
C TYR A 393 11.77 -20.07 -7.01
N ARG A 394 11.83 -21.39 -6.85
CA ARG A 394 12.20 -22.33 -7.91
C ARG A 394 11.27 -22.25 -9.11
N ALA A 395 9.95 -22.12 -8.88
CA ALA A 395 8.95 -22.03 -9.93
C ALA A 395 9.13 -20.79 -10.85
N ILE A 396 9.89 -19.78 -10.41
CA ILE A 396 10.18 -18.57 -11.18
C ILE A 396 11.35 -18.81 -12.16
N MET A 397 12.25 -19.76 -11.85
CA MET A 397 13.49 -19.96 -12.58
C MET A 397 13.27 -20.74 -13.87
N LYS A 398 13.69 -20.16 -15.00
CA LYS A 398 13.80 -20.88 -16.27
C LYS A 398 15.11 -21.66 -16.39
N SER A 399 16.10 -21.28 -15.59
CA SER A 399 17.43 -21.86 -15.50
C SER A 399 17.57 -22.91 -14.42
N TRP A 400 16.48 -23.36 -13.80
CA TRP A 400 16.50 -24.34 -12.72
C TRP A 400 17.35 -25.59 -13.06
N ASP A 401 17.16 -26.16 -14.25
CA ASP A 401 18.00 -27.24 -14.75
C ASP A 401 18.30 -27.05 -16.24
N LEU A 402 19.38 -27.68 -16.71
CA LEU A 402 19.82 -27.57 -18.10
C LEU A 402 18.74 -28.07 -19.08
N TYR A 403 17.96 -29.07 -18.69
CA TYR A 403 16.88 -29.60 -19.52
C TYR A 403 15.81 -28.54 -19.80
N THR A 404 15.42 -27.80 -18.76
CA THR A 404 14.42 -26.72 -18.80
C THR A 404 14.94 -25.54 -19.60
N VAL A 405 16.23 -25.19 -19.44
CA VAL A 405 16.90 -24.18 -20.29
C VAL A 405 16.83 -24.57 -21.76
N LEU A 406 17.25 -25.79 -22.10
CA LEU A 406 17.29 -26.28 -23.48
C LEU A 406 15.89 -26.46 -24.07
N ARG A 407 14.88 -26.77 -23.25
CA ARG A 407 13.49 -26.84 -23.71
C ARG A 407 12.90 -25.44 -23.93
N GLY A 408 13.24 -24.49 -23.08
CA GLY A 408 12.68 -23.14 -23.06
C GLY A 408 13.35 -22.13 -24.00
N ASP A 409 14.65 -22.28 -24.28
CA ASP A 409 15.41 -21.41 -25.18
C ASP A 409 15.70 -22.14 -26.51
N TRP A 410 14.80 -22.00 -27.48
CA TRP A 410 14.94 -22.62 -28.80
C TRP A 410 16.30 -22.38 -29.46
N PRO A 411 16.89 -21.16 -29.44
CA PRO A 411 18.25 -20.95 -29.95
C PRO A 411 19.29 -21.85 -29.28
N LEU A 412 19.34 -21.89 -27.94
CA LEU A 412 20.30 -22.74 -27.23
C LEU A 412 20.02 -24.24 -27.45
N SER A 413 18.75 -24.62 -27.55
CA SER A 413 18.30 -25.97 -27.90
C SER A 413 18.85 -26.43 -29.26
N PHE A 414 18.63 -25.61 -30.28
CA PHE A 414 19.04 -25.89 -31.65
C PHE A 414 20.56 -26.06 -31.74
N MET A 415 21.30 -25.20 -31.05
CA MET A 415 22.77 -25.21 -31.03
C MET A 415 23.37 -26.38 -30.24
N ASN A 416 22.57 -27.10 -29.45
CA ASN A 416 22.96 -28.30 -28.73
C ASN A 416 22.32 -29.58 -29.31
N CYS A 417 21.61 -29.48 -30.43
CA CYS A 417 21.10 -30.66 -31.12
C CYS A 417 22.24 -31.51 -31.69
N ASN A 418 22.09 -32.84 -31.64
CA ASN A 418 23.10 -33.80 -32.11
C ASN A 418 23.57 -33.54 -33.55
N THR A 419 22.67 -33.08 -34.43
CA THR A 419 22.99 -32.77 -35.83
C THR A 419 23.90 -31.55 -35.94
N VAL A 420 23.57 -30.48 -35.22
CA VAL A 420 24.33 -29.23 -35.20
C VAL A 420 25.67 -29.42 -34.50
N SER A 421 25.71 -30.16 -33.39
CA SER A 421 26.95 -30.52 -32.69
C SER A 421 27.91 -31.33 -33.57
N ARG A 422 27.38 -32.29 -34.36
CA ARG A 422 28.18 -33.05 -35.33
C ARG A 422 28.72 -32.18 -36.47
N LEU A 423 27.91 -31.26 -37.00
CA LEU A 423 28.35 -30.31 -38.02
C LEU A 423 29.49 -29.43 -37.51
N TYR A 424 29.40 -28.92 -36.27
CA TYR A 424 30.48 -28.15 -35.66
C TYR A 424 31.74 -28.98 -35.41
N SER A 425 31.57 -30.23 -34.98
CA SER A 425 32.70 -31.15 -34.79
C SER A 425 33.43 -31.42 -36.11
N ILE A 426 32.72 -31.45 -37.24
CA ILE A 426 33.33 -31.60 -38.56
C ILE A 426 34.05 -30.30 -38.98
N LEU A 427 33.42 -29.15 -38.75
CA LEU A 427 33.99 -27.84 -39.08
C LEU A 427 35.22 -27.49 -38.22
N SER A 428 35.35 -28.04 -37.02
CA SER A 428 36.53 -27.83 -36.16
C SER A 428 37.81 -28.46 -36.70
N TYR A 429 37.74 -29.43 -37.63
CA TYR A 429 38.92 -30.04 -38.25
C TYR A 429 39.56 -29.16 -39.35
N ILE A 430 38.95 -28.02 -39.70
CA ILE A 430 39.53 -27.09 -40.68
C ILE A 430 40.63 -26.26 -40.00
N PRO A 431 41.89 -26.29 -40.47
CA PRO A 431 42.99 -25.53 -39.88
C PRO A 431 42.65 -24.03 -39.79
N LEU A 432 42.94 -23.40 -38.64
CA LEU A 432 42.71 -21.98 -38.30
C LEU A 432 41.24 -21.51 -38.22
N LEU A 433 40.37 -21.99 -39.10
CA LEU A 433 38.93 -21.65 -39.11
C LEU A 433 38.13 -22.42 -38.05
N GLY A 434 38.52 -23.67 -37.78
CA GLY A 434 37.84 -24.54 -36.83
C GLY A 434 37.86 -24.01 -35.40
N ASP A 435 39.05 -23.64 -34.90
CA ASP A 435 39.22 -23.07 -33.55
C ASP A 435 38.47 -21.75 -33.37
N PHE A 436 38.43 -20.92 -34.41
CA PHE A 436 37.70 -19.65 -34.39
C PHE A 436 36.19 -19.87 -34.25
N ILE A 437 35.62 -20.78 -35.05
CA ILE A 437 34.18 -21.12 -35.03
C ILE A 437 33.81 -21.74 -33.68
N PHE A 438 34.60 -22.71 -33.22
CA PHE A 438 34.37 -23.43 -31.96
C PHE A 438 34.40 -22.47 -30.76
N ASN A 439 35.39 -21.59 -30.70
CA ASN A 439 35.51 -20.59 -29.66
C ASN A 439 34.38 -19.54 -29.69
N SER A 440 33.96 -19.12 -30.89
CA SER A 440 32.85 -18.18 -31.05
C SER A 440 31.54 -18.79 -30.58
N LEU A 441 31.32 -20.07 -30.88
CA LEU A 441 30.16 -20.82 -30.44
C LEU A 441 30.13 -20.99 -28.92
N ARG A 442 31.25 -21.40 -28.31
CA ARG A 442 31.38 -21.51 -26.85
C ARG A 442 31.00 -20.20 -26.17
N LYS A 443 31.62 -19.09 -26.59
CA LYS A 443 31.30 -17.74 -26.08
C LYS A 443 29.82 -17.39 -26.21
N TRP A 444 29.20 -17.72 -27.35
CA TRP A 444 27.78 -17.49 -27.56
C TRP A 444 26.91 -18.30 -26.58
N LYS A 445 27.19 -19.59 -26.38
CA LYS A 445 26.46 -20.45 -25.44
C LYS A 445 26.55 -19.91 -24.00
N HIS A 446 27.76 -19.57 -23.54
CA HIS A 446 27.95 -19.00 -22.19
C HIS A 446 27.23 -17.65 -22.02
N ARG A 447 27.31 -16.75 -23.01
CA ARG A 447 26.59 -15.47 -22.95
C ARG A 447 25.08 -15.67 -22.85
N ARG A 448 24.54 -16.64 -23.60
CA ARG A 448 23.11 -16.95 -23.56
C ARG A 448 22.70 -17.54 -22.21
N LEU A 449 23.48 -18.47 -21.67
CA LEU A 449 23.23 -19.07 -20.37
C LEU A 449 23.27 -18.01 -19.25
N LEU A 450 24.28 -17.15 -19.27
CA LEU A 450 24.44 -16.02 -18.36
C LEU A 450 23.25 -15.05 -18.41
N GLU A 451 22.72 -14.75 -19.60
CA GLU A 451 21.53 -13.91 -19.77
C GLU A 451 20.26 -14.53 -19.16
N ILE A 452 20.10 -15.85 -19.27
CA ILE A 452 18.95 -16.56 -18.69
C ILE A 452 19.06 -16.54 -17.17
N VAL A 453 20.23 -16.90 -16.62
CA VAL A 453 20.49 -16.87 -15.17
C VAL A 453 20.28 -15.47 -14.61
N SER A 454 20.84 -14.43 -15.23
CA SER A 454 20.65 -13.04 -14.78
C SER A 454 19.19 -12.60 -14.73
N LYS A 455 18.37 -13.02 -15.72
CA LYS A 455 16.93 -12.72 -15.72
C LYS A 455 16.22 -13.40 -14.56
N ASP A 456 16.57 -14.65 -14.28
CA ASP A 456 16.02 -15.38 -13.14
C ASP A 456 16.44 -14.74 -11.81
N THR A 457 17.71 -14.33 -11.67
CA THR A 457 18.20 -13.60 -10.48
C THR A 457 17.37 -12.34 -10.23
N LYS A 458 17.10 -11.53 -11.27
CA LYS A 458 16.26 -10.32 -11.14
C LYS A 458 14.81 -10.65 -10.78
N ALA A 459 14.26 -11.73 -11.33
CA ALA A 459 12.91 -12.17 -11.01
C ALA A 459 12.78 -12.64 -9.54
N ILE A 460 13.78 -13.40 -9.05
CA ILE A 460 13.88 -13.80 -7.66
C ILE A 460 14.02 -12.58 -6.75
N LEU A 461 14.90 -11.64 -7.07
CA LEU A 461 15.07 -10.38 -6.33
C LEU A 461 13.74 -9.63 -6.19
N LYS A 462 12.99 -9.48 -7.29
CA LYS A 462 11.68 -8.82 -7.28
C LYS A 462 10.68 -9.55 -6.38
N LYS A 463 10.68 -10.88 -6.38
CA LYS A 463 9.84 -11.69 -5.48
C LYS A 463 10.24 -11.48 -4.02
N ILE A 464 11.54 -11.49 -3.69
CA ILE A 464 12.04 -11.25 -2.32
C ILE A 464 11.58 -9.87 -1.83
N LEU A 465 11.75 -8.82 -2.64
CA LEU A 465 11.32 -7.46 -2.27
C LEU A 465 9.81 -7.39 -2.01
N THR A 466 9.02 -8.10 -2.80
CA THR A 466 7.55 -8.16 -2.64
C THR A 466 7.17 -8.92 -1.36
N ASP A 467 7.78 -10.08 -1.12
CA ASP A 467 7.51 -10.92 0.05
C ASP A 467 7.92 -10.24 1.37
N SER A 468 8.86 -9.28 1.31
CA SER A 468 9.36 -8.59 2.49
C SER A 468 8.38 -7.53 3.04
N ILE A 469 7.34 -7.15 2.30
CA ILE A 469 6.36 -6.11 2.69
C ILE A 469 5.22 -6.68 3.55
N ILE A 470 5.05 -8.02 3.53
CA ILE A 470 3.85 -8.71 4.05
C ILE A 470 4.01 -9.09 5.53
#